data_AF-A0A5S5CUY0-F1
#
_entry.id   AF-A0A5S5CUY0-F1
#
_cell.length_a   1.000
_cell.length_b   1.000
_cell.length_c   1.000
_cell.angle_alpha   90.00
_cell.angle_beta   90.00
_cell.angle_gamma   90.00
#
_symmetry.space_group_name_H-M   'P 1'
#
loop_
_entity.id
_entity.type
_entity.pdbx_description
1 polymer ?
#
loop_
_entity_poly.entity_id
_entity_poly.type
_entity_poly.pdbx_seq_one_letter_code
_entity_poly.pdbx_strand_id
1 'polypeptide(L)'
;MRRAVALAVAVFAGTLAVPAPAVAGPAADLCVPDEQRGTVPADFVLDACVDGGAVVLRNPLDVPVTVAASGDLASAEPIDLSEETAAGTMRLLGADAQVLAPGDVLRWPRGAGAAELVVAALEPVTAVRTVEGLEVFLAGAGGGPGVLSAQQLAAVATGIGPAVDEWAACTDGASVIGRVACDLRAADGVGSALAGQLPPGTVGAVADVALDPARWQQWTAPAGPEDDPRPADASATGPTGLTGQVRLVQQAAPPPPPPPPPPPVEPAAPPAAPRAVVAPPPPPAARAQAPAQAPAPAPAPAPVPAPAPAPAPPAPPPVVRDLRTEAERWLQELQDRWEREWQDRDHDRGTGNGWGRGGRWGD
;
A
#
# COMPACT_ATOMS: atom_id res chain seq x y z
N MET A 1 57.24 11.90 18.19
CA MET A 1 56.36 12.17 19.35
C MET A 1 55.18 11.21 19.27
N ARG A 2 55.06 10.32 20.27
CA ARG A 2 54.07 9.24 20.32
C ARG A 2 52.72 9.81 20.78
N ARG A 3 51.64 9.60 20.03
CA ARG A 3 50.26 9.80 20.52
C ARG A 3 49.63 8.43 20.72
N ALA A 4 49.48 8.06 21.98
CA ALA A 4 48.70 6.91 22.43
C ALA A 4 47.23 7.34 22.47
N VAL A 5 46.36 6.63 21.73
CA VAL A 5 44.91 6.78 21.81
C VAL A 5 44.40 5.63 22.66
N ALA A 6 43.83 5.98 23.82
CA ALA A 6 43.25 5.05 24.76
C ALA A 6 41.89 4.56 24.25
N LEU A 7 41.75 3.25 24.11
CA LEU A 7 40.52 2.57 23.71
C LEU A 7 39.73 2.25 24.99
N ALA A 8 38.64 3.00 25.23
CA ALA A 8 37.72 2.73 26.32
C ALA A 8 36.62 1.79 25.80
N VAL A 9 36.68 0.52 26.20
CA VAL A 9 35.63 -0.48 25.94
C VAL A 9 34.58 -0.35 27.05
N ALA A 10 33.44 0.25 26.73
CA ALA A 10 32.26 0.27 27.58
C ALA A 10 31.46 -1.02 27.33
N VAL A 11 31.49 -1.93 28.29
CA VAL A 11 30.66 -3.15 28.30
C VAL A 11 29.26 -2.76 28.80
N PHE A 12 28.34 -2.53 27.87
CA PHE A 12 26.91 -2.42 28.19
C PHE A 12 26.32 -3.82 28.32
N ALA A 13 25.92 -4.20 29.53
CA ALA A 13 25.10 -5.38 29.79
C ALA A 13 23.64 -5.06 29.41
N GLY A 14 23.33 -5.21 28.12
CA GLY A 14 21.95 -5.15 27.62
C GLY A 14 21.22 -6.45 27.97
N THR A 15 20.21 -6.35 28.82
CA THR A 15 19.22 -7.43 29.02
C THR A 15 18.47 -7.62 27.70
N LEU A 16 18.82 -8.67 26.96
CA LEU A 16 18.13 -9.10 25.75
C LEU A 16 16.72 -9.58 26.14
N ALA A 17 15.72 -8.71 26.00
CA ALA A 17 14.34 -9.13 25.92
C ALA A 17 14.19 -9.93 24.62
N VAL A 18 14.08 -11.25 24.73
CA VAL A 18 13.81 -12.11 23.58
C VAL A 18 12.41 -11.74 23.09
N PRO A 19 12.23 -11.27 21.84
CA PRO A 19 10.90 -11.02 21.30
C PRO A 19 10.14 -12.35 21.31
N ALA A 20 8.95 -12.35 21.91
CA ALA A 20 8.07 -13.51 21.83
C ALA A 20 7.75 -13.75 20.34
N PRO A 21 7.84 -14.99 19.83
CA PRO A 21 7.42 -15.28 18.46
C PRO A 21 5.98 -14.80 18.29
N ALA A 22 5.68 -14.17 17.15
CA ALA A 22 4.33 -13.77 16.81
C ALA A 22 3.49 -15.04 16.62
N VAL A 23 2.84 -15.48 17.71
CA VAL A 23 1.86 -16.54 17.65
C VAL A 23 0.57 -15.89 17.18
N ALA A 24 0.22 -16.11 15.92
CA ALA A 24 -1.11 -15.78 15.39
C ALA A 24 -2.14 -16.72 16.05
N GLY A 25 -2.43 -16.44 17.31
CA GLY A 25 -3.58 -16.98 18.02
C GLY A 25 -4.81 -16.10 17.79
N PRO A 26 -6.00 -16.55 18.19
CA PRO A 26 -7.17 -15.69 18.20
C PRO A 26 -6.87 -14.41 18.97
N ALA A 27 -6.96 -13.26 18.28
CA ALA A 27 -6.73 -11.95 18.88
C ALA A 27 -7.92 -11.60 19.75
N ALA A 28 -7.88 -12.01 21.02
CA ALA A 28 -8.98 -11.89 21.98
C ALA A 28 -9.37 -10.44 22.30
N ASP A 29 -8.52 -9.48 21.92
CA ASP A 29 -8.81 -8.05 21.98
C ASP A 29 -9.72 -7.58 20.82
N LEU A 30 -9.81 -8.34 19.72
CA LEU A 30 -10.70 -8.03 18.60
C LEU A 30 -12.14 -8.50 18.83
N CYS A 31 -12.34 -9.68 19.42
CA CYS A 31 -13.66 -10.25 19.70
C CYS A 31 -13.61 -11.36 20.76
N VAL A 32 -14.77 -11.84 21.19
CA VAL A 32 -14.85 -13.06 22.02
C VAL A 32 -14.90 -14.28 21.09
N PRO A 33 -13.87 -15.13 21.04
CA PRO A 33 -13.80 -16.23 20.09
C PRO A 33 -14.88 -17.29 20.35
N ASP A 34 -15.48 -17.80 19.27
CA ASP A 34 -16.41 -18.93 19.28
C ASP A 34 -15.82 -20.10 18.48
N GLU A 35 -15.09 -20.98 19.16
CA GLU A 35 -14.42 -22.14 18.57
C GLU A 35 -15.39 -23.13 17.89
N GLN A 36 -16.67 -23.10 18.26
CA GLN A 36 -17.67 -23.97 17.62
C GLN A 36 -18.02 -23.50 16.20
N ARG A 37 -17.72 -22.23 15.89
CA ARG A 37 -18.09 -21.59 14.63
C ARG A 37 -16.91 -21.40 13.69
N GLY A 38 -15.68 -21.64 14.17
CA GLY A 38 -14.47 -21.61 13.38
C GLY A 38 -13.24 -21.42 14.25
N THR A 39 -12.09 -21.76 13.69
CA THR A 39 -10.78 -21.60 14.34
C THR A 39 -9.86 -20.85 13.39
N VAL A 40 -9.04 -19.94 13.92
CA VAL A 40 -7.98 -19.28 13.16
C VAL A 40 -6.77 -20.23 13.10
N PRO A 41 -6.28 -20.60 11.91
CA PRO A 41 -5.06 -21.39 11.77
C PRO A 41 -3.86 -20.67 12.41
N ALA A 42 -2.96 -21.42 13.04
CA ALA A 42 -1.78 -20.83 13.70
C ALA A 42 -0.78 -20.20 12.73
N ASP A 43 -0.87 -20.54 11.44
CA ASP A 43 -0.09 -19.97 10.33
C ASP A 43 -0.82 -18.83 9.61
N PHE A 44 -1.99 -18.41 10.10
CA PHE A 44 -2.71 -17.27 9.54
C PHE A 44 -1.95 -15.97 9.84
N VAL A 45 -1.59 -15.22 8.80
CA VAL A 45 -0.64 -14.11 8.91
C VAL A 45 -1.20 -12.83 9.55
N LEU A 46 -2.54 -12.71 9.63
CA LEU A 46 -3.21 -11.55 10.20
C LEU A 46 -3.73 -11.89 11.60
N ASP A 47 -3.85 -10.86 12.43
CA ASP A 47 -4.61 -10.99 13.67
C ASP A 47 -6.08 -11.21 13.30
N ALA A 48 -6.64 -12.33 13.74
CA ALA A 48 -8.01 -12.69 13.40
C ALA A 48 -8.78 -13.13 14.64
N CYS A 49 -10.07 -12.84 14.63
CA CYS A 49 -11.00 -13.32 15.64
C CYS A 49 -12.30 -13.74 14.97
N VAL A 50 -12.80 -14.93 15.34
CA VAL A 50 -14.04 -15.51 14.81
C VAL A 50 -15.04 -15.60 15.95
N ASP A 51 -16.12 -14.84 15.86
CA ASP A 51 -17.24 -14.94 16.81
C ASP A 51 -18.46 -15.59 16.16
N GLY A 52 -19.55 -15.65 16.92
CA GLY A 52 -20.80 -16.27 16.48
C GLY A 52 -21.49 -15.60 15.28
N GLY A 53 -21.14 -14.36 14.96
CA GLY A 53 -21.80 -13.53 13.93
C GLY A 53 -20.88 -12.83 12.94
N ALA A 54 -19.56 -12.82 13.14
CA ALA A 54 -18.62 -12.14 12.25
C ALA A 54 -17.20 -12.73 12.30
N VAL A 55 -16.40 -12.34 11.31
CA VAL A 55 -14.95 -12.49 11.30
C VAL A 55 -14.34 -11.10 11.40
N VAL A 56 -13.48 -10.86 12.37
CA VAL A 56 -12.75 -9.60 12.52
C VAL A 56 -11.30 -9.85 12.18
N LEU A 57 -10.74 -9.09 11.24
CA LEU A 57 -9.33 -9.13 10.89
C LEU A 57 -8.69 -7.78 11.22
N ARG A 58 -7.49 -7.82 11.80
CA ARG A 58 -6.57 -6.69 11.89
C ARG A 58 -5.31 -7.03 11.11
N ASN A 59 -4.76 -6.06 10.38
CA ASN A 59 -3.46 -6.23 9.72
C ASN A 59 -2.33 -5.77 10.66
N PRO A 60 -1.59 -6.67 11.35
CA PRO A 60 -0.46 -6.30 12.20
C PRO A 60 0.83 -6.10 11.39
N LEU A 61 0.81 -6.36 10.09
CA LEU A 61 1.99 -6.29 9.23
C LEU A 61 2.31 -4.84 8.86
N ASP A 62 3.58 -4.56 8.64
CA ASP A 62 4.06 -3.28 8.12
C ASP A 62 3.80 -3.10 6.61
N VAL A 63 3.09 -4.05 5.97
CA VAL A 63 2.78 -4.04 4.54
C VAL A 63 1.28 -4.17 4.30
N PRO A 64 0.72 -3.54 3.26
CA PRO A 64 -0.68 -3.70 2.89
C PRO A 64 -0.95 -5.09 2.33
N VAL A 65 -2.13 -5.62 2.62
CA VAL A 65 -2.60 -6.93 2.14
C VAL A 65 -3.95 -6.81 1.45
N THR A 66 -4.24 -7.72 0.54
CA THR A 66 -5.57 -7.91 -0.03
C THR A 66 -6.28 -9.06 0.67
N VAL A 67 -7.59 -8.90 0.87
CA VAL A 67 -8.48 -9.89 1.46
C VAL A 67 -9.62 -10.15 0.49
N ALA A 68 -9.71 -11.37 -0.01
CA ALA A 68 -10.81 -11.85 -0.82
C ALA A 68 -11.76 -12.68 0.05
N ALA A 69 -13.03 -12.29 0.09
CA ALA A 69 -14.08 -13.00 0.81
C ALA A 69 -14.93 -13.84 -0.15
N SER A 70 -15.29 -15.06 0.26
CA SER A 70 -16.20 -15.92 -0.49
C SER A 70 -17.08 -16.77 0.44
N GLY A 71 -18.14 -17.36 -0.11
CA GLY A 71 -19.13 -18.11 0.66
C GLY A 71 -20.16 -17.19 1.33
N ASP A 72 -20.61 -17.57 2.52
CA ASP A 72 -21.68 -16.87 3.24
C ASP A 72 -21.13 -15.77 4.16
N LEU A 73 -20.43 -14.81 3.56
CA LEU A 73 -19.96 -13.57 4.19
C LEU A 73 -20.66 -12.38 3.56
N ALA A 74 -21.11 -11.44 4.39
CA ALA A 74 -21.55 -10.13 3.92
C ALA A 74 -20.36 -9.24 3.55
N SER A 75 -20.65 -8.07 2.99
CA SER A 75 -19.63 -7.04 2.72
C SER A 75 -18.87 -6.65 4.00
N ALA A 76 -17.59 -6.33 3.85
CA ALA A 76 -16.76 -5.85 4.94
C ALA A 76 -17.33 -4.55 5.55
N GLU A 77 -17.36 -4.49 6.87
CA GLU A 77 -17.68 -3.33 7.68
C GLU A 77 -16.37 -2.79 8.28
N PRO A 78 -16.03 -1.50 8.08
CA PRO A 78 -14.87 -0.91 8.73
C PRO A 78 -15.12 -0.72 10.23
N ILE A 79 -14.19 -1.20 11.06
CA ILE A 79 -14.18 -0.92 12.50
C ILE A 79 -13.22 0.23 12.78
N ASP A 80 -11.98 0.10 12.31
CA ASP A 80 -10.92 1.09 12.49
C ASP A 80 -10.08 1.10 11.22
N LEU A 81 -10.00 2.25 10.56
CA LEU A 81 -9.24 2.42 9.33
C LEU A 81 -8.24 3.54 9.55
N SER A 82 -6.98 3.30 9.19
CA SER A 82 -5.99 4.37 9.16
C SER A 82 -6.44 5.48 8.19
N GLU A 83 -6.49 6.71 8.71
CA GLU A 83 -6.79 7.93 7.97
C GLU A 83 -5.54 8.52 7.28
N GLU A 84 -4.39 7.84 7.39
CA GLU A 84 -3.16 8.26 6.72
C GLU A 84 -3.33 8.22 5.20
N THR A 85 -2.68 9.17 4.51
CA THR A 85 -2.78 9.28 3.05
C THR A 85 -2.28 8.00 2.39
N ALA A 86 -1.19 7.41 2.90
CA ALA A 86 -0.64 6.12 2.49
C ALA A 86 -1.70 5.03 2.46
N ALA A 87 -2.39 4.85 3.58
CA ALA A 87 -3.41 3.83 3.75
C ALA A 87 -4.58 4.06 2.78
N GLY A 88 -5.02 5.32 2.64
CA GLY A 88 -6.01 5.70 1.63
C GLY A 88 -5.57 5.37 0.20
N THR A 89 -4.31 5.64 -0.14
CA THR A 89 -3.73 5.34 -1.45
C THR A 89 -3.65 3.85 -1.71
N MET A 90 -3.16 3.04 -0.75
CA MET A 90 -3.06 1.59 -0.91
C MET A 90 -4.44 0.96 -1.18
N ARG A 91 -5.49 1.45 -0.51
CA ARG A 91 -6.87 0.98 -0.74
C ARG A 91 -7.38 1.31 -2.14
N LEU A 92 -6.86 2.35 -2.79
CA LEU A 92 -7.19 2.69 -4.18
C LEU A 92 -6.43 1.84 -5.21
N LEU A 93 -5.28 1.26 -4.84
CA LEU A 93 -4.52 0.37 -5.72
C LEU A 93 -5.21 -0.98 -5.92
N GLY A 94 -5.85 -1.52 -4.88
CA GLY A 94 -6.55 -2.81 -4.92
C GLY A 94 -7.96 -2.73 -5.47
N ALA A 95 -8.14 -2.27 -6.72
CA ALA A 95 -9.45 -1.91 -7.30
C ALA A 95 -10.59 -2.95 -7.13
N ASP A 96 -10.26 -4.24 -7.10
CA ASP A 96 -11.24 -5.35 -7.02
C ASP A 96 -11.20 -6.13 -5.70
N ALA A 97 -10.33 -5.76 -4.76
CA ALA A 97 -10.11 -6.50 -3.52
C ALA A 97 -10.19 -5.59 -2.29
N GLN A 98 -10.60 -6.16 -1.15
CA GLN A 98 -10.57 -5.41 0.09
C GLN A 98 -9.12 -5.29 0.56
N VAL A 99 -8.57 -4.08 0.55
CA VAL A 99 -7.20 -3.82 1.03
C VAL A 99 -7.25 -3.47 2.51
N LEU A 100 -6.36 -4.06 3.30
CA LEU A 100 -6.08 -3.67 4.68
C LEU A 100 -4.68 -3.07 4.71
N ALA A 101 -4.59 -1.77 4.98
CA ALA A 101 -3.33 -1.11 5.28
C ALA A 101 -2.80 -1.56 6.66
N PRO A 102 -1.52 -1.32 6.98
CA PRO A 102 -0.99 -1.56 8.32
C PRO A 102 -1.88 -0.96 9.41
N GLY A 103 -2.28 -1.77 10.39
CA GLY A 103 -3.14 -1.39 11.51
C GLY A 103 -4.65 -1.42 11.24
N ASP A 104 -5.11 -1.54 10.00
CA ASP A 104 -6.54 -1.56 9.67
C ASP A 104 -7.26 -2.73 10.33
N VAL A 105 -8.50 -2.48 10.75
CA VAL A 105 -9.42 -3.46 11.35
C VAL A 105 -10.75 -3.46 10.59
N LEU A 106 -11.08 -4.63 10.02
CA LEU A 106 -12.31 -4.86 9.26
C LEU A 106 -13.09 -6.04 9.83
N ARG A 107 -14.41 -6.00 9.68
CA ARG A 107 -15.35 -7.02 10.11
C ARG A 107 -16.16 -7.54 8.94
N TRP A 108 -16.24 -8.85 8.77
CA TRP A 108 -17.13 -9.51 7.81
C TRP A 108 -18.26 -10.19 8.58
N PRO A 109 -19.50 -9.66 8.53
CA PRO A 109 -20.65 -10.35 9.07
C PRO A 109 -20.84 -11.71 8.39
N ARG A 110 -21.19 -12.72 9.17
CA ARG A 110 -21.35 -14.11 8.73
C ARG A 110 -22.81 -14.48 8.55
N GLY A 111 -23.09 -15.25 7.53
CA GLY A 111 -24.34 -16.00 7.40
C GLY A 111 -24.27 -17.38 8.06
N ALA A 112 -25.19 -18.26 7.67
CA ALA A 112 -25.32 -19.61 8.22
C ALA A 112 -24.42 -20.65 7.52
N GLY A 113 -24.00 -20.37 6.29
CA GLY A 113 -23.19 -21.23 5.44
C GLY A 113 -21.69 -21.18 5.74
N ALA A 114 -20.95 -22.00 4.99
CA ALA A 114 -19.50 -21.96 5.01
C ALA A 114 -18.98 -20.68 4.34
N ALA A 115 -17.82 -20.22 4.80
CA ALA A 115 -17.22 -18.96 4.40
C ALA A 115 -15.70 -19.12 4.30
N GLU A 116 -15.06 -18.35 3.45
CA GLU A 116 -13.60 -18.35 3.31
C GLU A 116 -13.09 -16.93 3.11
N LEU A 117 -12.02 -16.59 3.83
CA LEU A 117 -11.22 -15.38 3.62
C LEU A 117 -9.82 -15.80 3.13
N VAL A 118 -9.40 -15.25 1.99
CA VAL A 118 -8.08 -15.47 1.40
C VAL A 118 -7.29 -14.18 1.52
N VAL A 119 -6.13 -14.24 2.17
CA VAL A 119 -5.21 -13.11 2.31
C VAL A 119 -4.06 -13.28 1.33
N ALA A 120 -3.71 -12.22 0.61
CA ALA A 120 -2.56 -12.17 -0.28
C ALA A 120 -1.84 -10.82 -0.15
N ALA A 121 -0.61 -10.73 -0.67
CA ALA A 121 0.06 -9.44 -0.84
C ALA A 121 -0.76 -8.52 -1.76
N LEU A 122 -0.63 -7.21 -1.56
CA LEU A 122 -1.20 -6.23 -2.48
C LEU A 122 -0.37 -6.18 -3.77
N GLU A 123 -1.04 -6.37 -4.91
CA GLU A 123 -0.44 -6.27 -6.24
C GLU A 123 -0.95 -5.01 -6.97
N PRO A 124 -0.14 -4.38 -7.84
CA PRO A 124 1.27 -4.72 -8.12
C PRO A 124 2.22 -4.21 -7.02
N VAL A 125 3.15 -5.05 -6.56
CA VAL A 125 4.13 -4.71 -5.50
C VAL A 125 4.91 -3.43 -5.80
N THR A 126 5.25 -3.20 -7.07
CA THR A 126 6.01 -2.01 -7.50
C THR A 126 5.23 -0.72 -7.26
N ALA A 127 3.90 -0.73 -7.44
CA ALA A 127 3.07 0.45 -7.15
C ALA A 127 3.06 0.74 -5.64
N VAL A 128 2.94 -0.29 -4.79
CA VAL A 128 3.00 -0.15 -3.32
C VAL A 128 4.31 0.52 -2.89
N ARG A 129 5.45 0.02 -3.39
CA ARG A 129 6.76 0.58 -3.06
C ARG A 129 6.99 1.97 -3.64
N THR A 130 6.37 2.27 -4.78
CA THR A 130 6.38 3.62 -5.35
C THR A 130 5.66 4.59 -4.41
N VAL A 131 4.52 4.21 -3.84
CA VAL A 131 3.79 5.02 -2.86
C VAL A 131 4.66 5.28 -1.63
N GLU A 132 5.19 4.23 -1.00
CA GLU A 132 6.07 4.33 0.18
C GLU A 132 7.30 5.21 -0.10
N GLY A 133 7.92 4.99 -1.26
CA GLY A 133 9.06 5.78 -1.71
C GLY A 133 8.70 7.27 -1.82
N LEU A 134 7.62 7.60 -2.52
CA LEU A 134 7.21 8.98 -2.75
C LEU A 134 6.77 9.71 -1.47
N GLU A 135 6.12 9.04 -0.53
CA GLU A 135 5.65 9.67 0.71
C GLU A 135 6.77 10.20 1.59
N VAL A 136 7.85 9.43 1.75
CA VAL A 136 9.03 9.86 2.53
C VAL A 136 9.57 11.21 2.01
N PHE A 137 9.54 11.41 0.70
CA PHE A 137 9.98 12.66 0.08
C PHE A 137 8.96 13.77 0.18
N LEU A 138 7.67 13.47 -0.02
CA LEU A 138 6.61 14.48 0.11
C LEU A 138 6.56 15.05 1.53
N ALA A 139 6.80 14.22 2.55
CA ALA A 139 6.93 14.67 3.94
C ALA A 139 8.19 15.53 4.17
N GLY A 140 9.31 15.22 3.50
CA GLY A 140 10.58 15.94 3.66
C GLY A 140 10.70 17.24 2.86
N ALA A 141 9.99 17.37 1.74
CA ALA A 141 10.10 18.49 0.80
C ALA A 141 9.51 19.82 1.31
N GLY A 142 9.10 19.90 2.58
CA GLY A 142 8.48 21.10 3.17
C GLY A 142 7.10 21.42 2.61
N GLY A 143 6.56 20.55 1.75
CA GLY A 143 5.14 20.51 1.43
C GLY A 143 4.40 20.11 2.68
N GLY A 144 3.53 20.99 3.20
CA GLY A 144 2.63 20.60 4.27
C GLY A 144 1.82 19.34 3.89
N PRO A 145 1.21 18.67 4.88
CA PRO A 145 0.30 17.56 4.60
C PRO A 145 -0.68 17.91 3.47
N GLY A 146 -0.75 17.07 2.42
CA GLY A 146 -1.74 17.21 1.34
C GLY A 146 -1.25 17.79 0.01
N VAL A 147 0.04 17.70 -0.35
CA VAL A 147 0.50 18.11 -1.69
C VAL A 147 -0.14 17.25 -2.79
N LEU A 148 -0.30 15.95 -2.55
CA LEU A 148 -1.02 15.03 -3.41
C LEU A 148 -2.19 14.44 -2.61
N SER A 149 -3.37 14.36 -3.24
CA SER A 149 -4.45 13.56 -2.69
C SER A 149 -4.12 12.07 -2.81
N ALA A 150 -4.77 11.22 -2.00
CA ALA A 150 -4.60 9.78 -2.08
C ALA A 150 -4.86 9.23 -3.50
N GLN A 151 -5.80 9.85 -4.23
CA GLN A 151 -6.16 9.53 -5.61
C GLN A 151 -5.06 9.91 -6.60
N GLN A 152 -4.44 11.08 -6.44
CA GLN A 152 -3.31 11.50 -7.28
C GLN A 152 -2.10 10.60 -7.05
N LEU A 153 -1.80 10.28 -5.79
CA LEU A 153 -0.69 9.40 -5.45
C LEU A 153 -0.92 7.98 -5.99
N ALA A 154 -2.13 7.44 -5.87
CA ALA A 154 -2.50 6.14 -6.45
C ALA A 154 -2.37 6.16 -7.98
N ALA A 155 -2.86 7.20 -8.65
CA ALA A 155 -2.78 7.33 -10.10
C ALA A 155 -1.33 7.43 -10.60
N VAL A 156 -0.49 8.19 -9.90
CA VAL A 156 0.95 8.27 -10.18
C VAL A 156 1.63 6.92 -9.98
N ALA A 157 1.41 6.25 -8.85
CA ALA A 157 2.02 4.96 -8.57
C ALA A 157 1.61 3.88 -9.59
N THR A 158 0.32 3.83 -9.97
CA THR A 158 -0.19 2.94 -11.03
C THR A 158 0.40 3.27 -12.40
N GLY A 159 0.71 4.54 -12.69
CA GLY A 159 1.36 4.93 -13.93
C GLY A 159 2.86 4.62 -13.97
N ILE A 160 3.55 4.77 -12.84
CA ILE A 160 5.00 4.52 -12.70
C ILE A 160 5.31 3.02 -12.67
N GLY A 161 4.51 2.24 -11.94
CA GLY A 161 4.75 0.82 -11.71
C GLY A 161 5.10 0.03 -12.98
N PRO A 162 4.26 0.05 -14.03
CA PRO A 162 4.53 -0.66 -15.27
C PRO A 162 5.84 -0.24 -15.97
N ALA A 163 6.18 1.06 -15.96
CA ALA A 163 7.42 1.55 -16.56
C ALA A 163 8.66 1.02 -15.81
N VAL A 164 8.55 0.91 -14.49
CA VAL A 164 9.60 0.38 -13.61
C VAL A 164 9.71 -1.15 -13.72
N ASP A 165 8.60 -1.87 -13.86
CA ASP A 165 8.58 -3.32 -14.09
C ASP A 165 9.21 -3.67 -15.46
N GLU A 166 8.84 -2.93 -16.51
CA GLU A 166 9.45 -3.06 -17.84
C GLU A 166 10.96 -2.76 -17.81
N TRP A 167 11.37 -1.76 -17.03
CA TRP A 167 12.77 -1.44 -16.81
C TRP A 167 13.54 -2.58 -16.14
N ALA A 168 12.99 -3.18 -15.08
CA ALA A 168 13.63 -4.30 -14.39
C ALA A 168 13.78 -5.51 -15.33
N ALA A 169 12.74 -5.84 -16.10
CA ALA A 169 12.81 -6.91 -17.10
C ALA A 169 13.82 -6.61 -18.22
N CYS A 170 13.92 -5.34 -18.64
CA CYS A 170 14.84 -4.90 -19.69
C CYS A 170 16.31 -4.93 -19.23
N THR A 171 16.59 -4.63 -17.96
CA THR A 171 17.96 -4.51 -17.44
C THR A 171 18.60 -5.84 -17.06
N ASP A 172 17.82 -6.91 -16.96
CA ASP A 172 18.34 -8.27 -16.74
C ASP A 172 19.15 -8.75 -17.96
N GLY A 173 20.41 -9.12 -17.73
CA GLY A 173 21.33 -9.53 -18.79
C GLY A 173 21.72 -8.45 -19.82
N ALA A 174 21.27 -7.20 -19.65
CA ALA A 174 21.56 -6.12 -20.61
C ALA A 174 23.04 -5.70 -20.59
N SER A 175 23.58 -5.37 -21.78
CA SER A 175 24.86 -4.68 -21.89
C SER A 175 24.77 -3.25 -21.34
N VAL A 176 25.90 -2.57 -21.15
CA VAL A 176 25.92 -1.17 -20.68
C VAL A 176 25.08 -0.26 -21.59
N ILE A 177 25.19 -0.41 -22.91
CA ILE A 177 24.41 0.38 -23.89
C ILE A 177 22.93 -0.01 -23.81
N GLY A 178 22.62 -1.30 -23.65
CA GLY A 178 21.25 -1.77 -23.45
C GLY A 178 20.59 -1.18 -22.20
N ARG A 179 21.33 -1.12 -21.08
CA ARG A 179 20.86 -0.53 -19.83
C ARG A 179 20.49 0.94 -19.98
N VAL A 180 21.31 1.74 -20.67
CA VAL A 180 20.97 3.15 -20.95
C VAL A 180 19.67 3.28 -21.75
N ALA A 181 19.45 2.40 -22.73
CA ALA A 181 18.20 2.39 -23.49
C ALA A 181 16.99 1.99 -22.61
N CYS A 182 17.17 1.06 -21.67
CA CYS A 182 16.16 0.72 -20.67
C CYS A 182 15.85 1.92 -19.76
N ASP A 183 16.89 2.60 -19.25
CA ASP A 183 16.76 3.76 -18.36
C ASP A 183 15.98 4.90 -19.05
N LEU A 184 16.30 5.18 -20.32
CA LEU A 184 15.59 6.22 -21.10
C LEU A 184 14.12 5.87 -21.34
N ARG A 185 13.80 4.60 -21.61
CA ARG A 185 12.41 4.15 -21.80
C ARG A 185 11.62 4.26 -20.48
N ALA A 186 12.24 3.86 -19.37
CA ALA A 186 11.65 3.99 -18.04
C ALA A 186 11.39 5.46 -17.69
N ALA A 187 12.38 6.33 -17.92
CA ALA A 187 12.27 7.76 -17.69
C ALA A 187 11.15 8.41 -18.52
N ASP A 188 10.97 8.01 -19.79
CA ASP A 188 9.88 8.48 -20.64
C ASP A 188 8.51 8.02 -20.10
N GLY A 189 8.37 6.75 -19.72
CA GLY A 189 7.15 6.21 -19.12
C GLY A 189 6.78 6.89 -17.79
N VAL A 190 7.76 7.03 -16.89
CA VAL A 190 7.60 7.75 -15.62
C VAL A 190 7.26 9.22 -15.86
N GLY A 191 7.99 9.91 -16.73
CA GLY A 191 7.74 11.32 -17.06
C GLY A 191 6.34 11.56 -17.63
N SER A 192 5.87 10.66 -18.49
CA SER A 192 4.51 10.69 -19.04
C SER A 192 3.44 10.48 -17.96
N ALA A 193 3.64 9.52 -17.06
CA ALA A 193 2.76 9.29 -15.92
C ALA A 193 2.66 10.53 -15.01
N LEU A 194 3.79 11.15 -14.68
CA LEU A 194 3.82 12.37 -13.87
C LEU A 194 3.11 13.53 -14.56
N ALA A 195 3.40 13.78 -15.84
CA ALA A 195 2.80 14.88 -16.60
C ALA A 195 1.28 14.70 -16.78
N GLY A 196 0.79 13.47 -16.88
CA GLY A 196 -0.62 13.17 -17.03
C GLY A 196 -1.43 13.26 -15.73
N GLN A 197 -0.81 13.00 -14.58
CA GLN A 197 -1.52 12.86 -13.31
C GLN A 197 -1.30 14.04 -12.34
N LEU A 198 -0.25 14.84 -12.53
CA LEU A 198 0.14 15.90 -11.61
C LEU A 198 -0.05 17.30 -12.20
N PRO A 199 -0.40 18.30 -11.36
CA PRO A 199 -0.34 19.70 -11.75
C PRO A 199 1.09 20.11 -12.15
N PRO A 200 1.29 21.00 -13.14
CA PRO A 200 2.62 21.40 -13.61
C PRO A 200 3.57 21.90 -12.52
N GLY A 201 3.04 22.54 -11.47
CA GLY A 201 3.84 23.03 -10.33
C GLY A 201 4.39 21.94 -9.41
N THR A 202 3.80 20.74 -9.44
CA THR A 202 4.18 19.61 -8.58
C THR A 202 5.09 18.62 -9.31
N VAL A 203 5.03 18.57 -10.64
CA VAL A 203 5.81 17.63 -11.47
C VAL A 203 7.31 17.70 -11.15
N GLY A 204 7.89 18.91 -11.09
CA GLY A 204 9.33 19.06 -10.86
C GLY A 204 9.80 18.43 -9.54
N ALA A 205 9.07 18.67 -8.44
CA ALA A 205 9.43 18.15 -7.13
C ALA A 205 9.32 16.61 -7.06
N VAL A 206 8.35 16.02 -7.75
CA VAL A 206 8.17 14.56 -7.78
C VAL A 206 9.13 13.90 -8.79
N ALA A 207 9.42 14.56 -9.90
CA ALA A 207 10.29 14.05 -10.96
C ALA A 207 11.72 13.78 -10.48
N ASP A 208 12.27 14.64 -9.62
CA ASP A 208 13.62 14.43 -9.05
C ASP A 208 13.76 13.10 -8.30
N VAL A 209 12.67 12.63 -7.68
CA VAL A 209 12.62 11.35 -6.96
C VAL A 209 12.27 10.22 -7.91
N ALA A 210 11.22 10.41 -8.70
CA ALA A 210 10.64 9.36 -9.52
C ALA A 210 11.51 8.98 -10.72
N LEU A 211 12.38 9.88 -11.20
CA LEU A 211 13.28 9.62 -12.33
C LEU A 211 14.68 9.12 -11.91
N ASP A 212 14.90 8.84 -10.62
CA ASP A 212 16.17 8.29 -10.13
C ASP A 212 16.23 6.76 -10.35
N PRO A 213 17.13 6.24 -11.22
CA PRO A 213 17.24 4.81 -11.46
C PRO A 213 17.61 3.98 -10.22
N ALA A 214 18.26 4.59 -9.21
CA ALA A 214 18.54 3.92 -7.95
C ALA A 214 17.24 3.61 -7.18
N ARG A 215 16.19 4.42 -7.36
CA ARG A 215 14.87 4.17 -6.77
C ARG A 215 14.13 3.05 -7.48
N TRP A 216 14.23 2.97 -8.80
CA TRP A 216 13.64 1.85 -9.55
C TRP A 216 14.24 0.50 -9.13
N GLN A 217 15.55 0.46 -8.85
CA GLN A 217 16.20 -0.71 -8.26
C GLN A 217 15.61 -1.08 -6.91
N GLN A 218 15.41 -0.10 -6.02
CA GLN A 218 14.81 -0.34 -4.70
C GLN A 218 13.36 -0.81 -4.80
N TRP A 219 12.58 -0.24 -5.72
CA TRP A 219 11.18 -0.60 -5.90
C TRP A 219 10.99 -1.99 -6.52
N THR A 220 11.94 -2.46 -7.32
CA THR A 220 11.87 -3.78 -7.98
C THR A 220 12.69 -4.85 -7.29
N ALA A 221 13.55 -4.48 -6.32
CA ALA A 221 14.28 -5.45 -5.52
C ALA A 221 13.29 -6.44 -4.88
N PRO A 222 13.58 -7.75 -4.83
CA PRO A 222 12.79 -8.63 -3.97
C PRO A 222 12.82 -8.08 -2.54
N ALA A 223 11.76 -8.30 -1.76
CA ALA A 223 11.76 -7.93 -0.34
C ALA A 223 12.86 -8.74 0.35
N GLY A 224 14.06 -8.17 0.42
CA GLY A 224 15.23 -8.84 0.96
C GLY A 224 15.23 -8.75 2.49
N PRO A 225 15.76 -9.76 3.20
CA PRO A 225 15.93 -9.71 4.64
C PRO A 225 17.04 -8.74 5.10
N GLU A 226 17.75 -8.06 4.19
CA GLU A 226 19.04 -7.41 4.48
C GLU A 226 18.99 -5.90 4.76
N ASP A 227 17.89 -5.19 4.47
CA ASP A 227 17.83 -3.72 4.61
C ASP A 227 17.31 -3.22 5.97
N ASP A 228 16.97 -4.09 6.93
CA ASP A 228 16.76 -3.70 8.32
C ASP A 228 18.02 -4.01 9.15
N PRO A 229 18.82 -2.99 9.56
CA PRO A 229 19.96 -3.20 10.47
C PRO A 229 19.55 -3.61 11.89
N ARG A 230 18.26 -3.94 12.12
CA ARG A 230 17.84 -4.65 13.33
C ARG A 230 18.54 -6.03 13.39
N PRO A 231 19.04 -6.41 14.58
CA PRO A 231 19.79 -7.65 14.75
C PRO A 231 18.96 -8.85 14.27
N ALA A 232 19.62 -9.72 13.51
CA ALA A 232 19.10 -10.93 12.84
C ALA A 232 18.34 -11.91 13.77
N ASP A 233 18.38 -11.68 15.08
CA ASP A 233 17.76 -12.51 16.10
C ASP A 233 16.26 -12.18 16.32
N ALA A 234 15.74 -11.11 15.69
CA ALA A 234 14.33 -10.72 15.72
C ALA A 234 13.54 -11.04 14.42
N SER A 235 14.21 -11.54 13.38
CA SER A 235 13.60 -11.74 12.04
C SER A 235 13.25 -13.19 11.71
N ALA A 236 13.38 -14.11 12.67
CA ALA A 236 12.70 -15.40 12.55
C ALA A 236 11.20 -15.15 12.79
N THR A 237 10.37 -15.36 11.76
CA THR A 237 8.88 -15.29 11.74
C THR A 237 8.19 -13.92 11.63
N GLY A 238 8.83 -12.90 11.05
CA GLY A 238 8.08 -11.84 10.34
C GLY A 238 7.82 -12.28 8.90
N PRO A 239 6.59 -12.20 8.35
CA PRO A 239 6.32 -12.64 6.98
C PRO A 239 6.84 -11.58 6.00
N THR A 240 8.15 -11.52 5.79
CA THR A 240 8.82 -10.66 4.79
C THR A 240 8.61 -11.18 3.36
N GLY A 241 7.42 -11.72 3.11
CA GLY A 241 7.04 -12.37 1.88
C GLY A 241 5.83 -13.22 2.17
N LEU A 242 4.65 -12.62 2.13
CA LEU A 242 3.43 -13.31 1.72
C LEU A 242 3.66 -13.85 0.29
N THR A 243 4.52 -14.86 0.18
CA THR A 243 4.87 -15.57 -1.05
C THR A 243 3.83 -16.67 -1.22
N GLY A 244 2.56 -16.27 -1.25
CA GLY A 244 1.45 -17.18 -1.28
C GLY A 244 0.17 -16.59 -0.73
N GLN A 245 -0.92 -17.30 -0.99
CA GLN A 245 -2.23 -17.02 -0.42
C GLN A 245 -2.39 -17.80 0.87
N VAL A 246 -2.84 -17.15 1.94
CA VAL A 246 -3.18 -17.80 3.20
C VAL A 246 -4.69 -17.80 3.36
N ARG A 247 -5.25 -18.96 3.75
CA ARG A 247 -6.70 -19.19 3.77
C ARG A 247 -7.21 -19.35 5.19
N LEU A 248 -8.22 -18.58 5.54
CA LEU A 248 -9.05 -18.77 6.73
C LEU A 248 -10.38 -19.37 6.28
N VAL A 249 -10.56 -20.66 6.55
CA VAL A 249 -11.78 -21.39 6.20
C VAL A 249 -12.68 -21.48 7.41
N GLN A 250 -13.96 -21.17 7.22
CA GLN A 250 -14.99 -21.33 8.22
C GLN A 250 -16.01 -22.36 7.79
N GLN A 251 -16.35 -23.23 8.73
CA GLN A 251 -17.36 -24.26 8.53
C GLN A 251 -18.75 -23.67 8.69
N ALA A 252 -19.72 -24.28 8.01
CA ALA A 252 -21.12 -23.94 8.20
C ALA A 252 -21.52 -24.15 9.66
N ALA A 253 -22.39 -23.27 10.16
CA ALA A 253 -22.98 -23.45 11.47
C ALA A 253 -23.67 -24.82 11.55
N PRO A 254 -23.41 -25.65 12.58
CA PRO A 254 -24.25 -26.81 12.80
C PRO A 254 -25.70 -26.34 12.95
N PRO A 255 -26.68 -27.04 12.34
CA PRO A 255 -28.08 -26.67 12.50
C PRO A 255 -28.41 -26.63 13.99
N PRO A 256 -29.25 -25.69 14.44
CA PRO A 256 -29.65 -25.64 15.84
C PRO A 256 -30.22 -27.01 16.23
N PRO A 257 -29.90 -27.52 17.44
CA PRO A 257 -30.45 -28.79 17.88
C PRO A 257 -31.98 -28.71 17.77
N PRO A 258 -32.65 -29.80 17.35
CA PRO A 258 -34.10 -29.81 17.29
C PRO A 258 -34.65 -29.38 18.65
N PRO A 259 -35.72 -28.56 18.68
CA PRO A 259 -36.30 -28.12 19.95
C PRO A 259 -36.58 -29.37 20.81
N PRO A 260 -36.30 -29.32 22.13
CA PRO A 260 -36.60 -30.45 22.99
C PRO A 260 -38.07 -30.81 22.82
N PRO A 261 -38.41 -32.12 22.79
CA PRO A 261 -39.81 -32.52 22.70
C PRO A 261 -40.59 -31.79 23.80
N PRO A 262 -41.79 -31.27 23.50
CA PRO A 262 -42.59 -30.60 24.52
C PRO A 262 -42.71 -31.53 25.73
N PRO A 263 -42.57 -31.01 26.97
CA PRO A 263 -42.72 -31.83 28.15
C PRO A 263 -44.06 -32.58 28.08
N PRO A 264 -44.11 -33.85 28.53
CA PRO A 264 -45.37 -34.59 28.61
C PRO A 264 -46.41 -33.71 29.30
N VAL A 265 -47.56 -33.53 28.65
CA VAL A 265 -48.66 -32.74 29.20
C VAL A 265 -49.04 -33.38 30.53
N GLU A 266 -48.63 -32.77 31.64
CA GLU A 266 -49.08 -33.18 32.97
C GLU A 266 -50.62 -33.06 33.01
N PRO A 267 -51.34 -34.07 33.50
CA PRO A 267 -52.80 -34.02 33.61
C PRO A 267 -53.21 -32.74 34.33
N ALA A 268 -54.00 -31.90 33.64
CA ALA A 268 -54.44 -30.62 34.15
C ALA A 268 -55.05 -30.78 35.55
N ALA A 269 -54.43 -30.14 36.54
CA ALA A 269 -55.05 -29.96 37.85
C ALA A 269 -56.39 -29.20 37.66
N PRO A 270 -57.41 -29.52 38.47
CA PRO A 270 -58.72 -28.87 38.38
C PRO A 270 -58.57 -27.34 38.50
N PRO A 271 -59.39 -26.57 37.76
CA PRO A 271 -59.23 -25.13 37.61
C PRO A 271 -59.25 -24.43 38.97
N ALA A 272 -58.13 -23.79 39.32
CA ALA A 272 -58.05 -22.89 40.45
C ALA A 272 -58.95 -21.67 40.19
N ALA A 273 -59.66 -21.22 41.23
CA ALA A 273 -60.55 -20.08 41.20
C ALA A 273 -59.87 -18.82 40.63
N PRO A 274 -60.61 -17.98 39.88
CA PRO A 274 -60.06 -16.81 39.21
C PRO A 274 -59.45 -15.84 40.22
N ARG A 275 -58.13 -15.68 40.16
CA ARG A 275 -57.44 -14.58 40.85
C ARG A 275 -57.70 -13.29 40.08
N ALA A 276 -58.08 -12.25 40.83
CA ALA A 276 -58.28 -10.91 40.29
C ALA A 276 -57.01 -10.43 39.58
N VAL A 277 -57.13 -10.18 38.29
CA VAL A 277 -56.08 -9.58 37.46
C VAL A 277 -55.98 -8.11 37.87
N VAL A 278 -54.87 -7.74 38.51
CA VAL A 278 -54.50 -6.34 38.70
C VAL A 278 -54.14 -5.78 37.32
N ALA A 279 -54.87 -4.76 36.90
CA ALA A 279 -54.69 -4.11 35.61
C ALA A 279 -53.25 -3.56 35.49
N PRO A 280 -52.54 -3.82 34.37
CA PRO A 280 -51.23 -3.24 34.13
C PRO A 280 -51.33 -1.70 34.04
N PRO A 281 -50.29 -0.97 34.49
CA PRO A 281 -50.25 0.48 34.38
C PRO A 281 -50.33 0.92 32.91
N PRO A 282 -50.98 2.06 32.63
CA PRO A 282 -51.15 2.55 31.27
C PRO A 282 -49.78 2.82 30.61
N PRO A 283 -49.65 2.53 29.30
CA PRO A 283 -48.44 2.85 28.55
C PRO A 283 -48.18 4.36 28.57
N PRO A 284 -46.90 4.80 28.61
CA PRO A 284 -46.55 6.21 28.54
C PRO A 284 -47.14 6.84 27.27
N ALA A 285 -47.75 8.01 27.44
CA ALA A 285 -48.41 8.76 26.39
C ALA A 285 -47.49 8.93 25.17
N ALA A 286 -48.01 8.54 24.00
CA ALA A 286 -47.36 8.74 22.72
C ALA A 286 -46.91 10.20 22.59
N ARG A 287 -45.60 10.42 22.43
CA ARG A 287 -45.06 11.75 22.12
C ARG A 287 -45.69 12.20 20.80
N ALA A 288 -46.30 13.39 20.84
CA ALA A 288 -46.89 14.04 19.68
C ALA A 288 -45.89 14.05 18.52
N GLN A 289 -46.31 13.51 17.38
CA GLN A 289 -45.56 13.57 16.14
C GLN A 289 -45.31 15.04 15.81
N ALA A 290 -44.04 15.39 15.57
CA ALA A 290 -43.67 16.71 15.11
C ALA A 290 -44.44 17.03 13.80
N PRO A 291 -44.92 18.28 13.63
CA PRO A 291 -45.67 18.66 12.46
C PRO A 291 -44.88 18.36 11.18
N ALA A 292 -45.55 17.72 10.22
CA ALA A 292 -45.02 17.47 8.89
C ALA A 292 -44.45 18.78 8.32
N GLN A 293 -43.15 18.79 8.01
CA GLN A 293 -42.52 19.94 7.38
C GLN A 293 -43.21 20.22 6.05
N ALA A 294 -43.63 21.48 5.88
CA ALA A 294 -44.23 21.93 4.63
C ALA A 294 -43.26 21.65 3.47
N PRO A 295 -43.77 21.18 2.31
CA PRO A 295 -42.93 20.92 1.15
C PRO A 295 -42.16 22.18 0.78
N ALA A 296 -40.84 22.03 0.63
CA ALA A 296 -39.96 23.12 0.22
C ALA A 296 -40.47 23.72 -1.10
N PRO A 297 -40.49 25.06 -1.23
CA PRO A 297 -40.94 25.72 -2.45
C PRO A 297 -40.13 25.22 -3.65
N ALA A 298 -40.82 24.95 -4.75
CA ALA A 298 -40.20 24.53 -5.99
C ALA A 298 -39.11 25.55 -6.39
N PRO A 299 -37.89 25.09 -6.72
CA PRO A 299 -36.80 25.98 -7.08
C PRO A 299 -37.21 26.85 -8.26
N ALA A 300 -36.95 28.15 -8.15
CA ALA A 300 -37.21 29.11 -9.23
C ALA A 300 -36.48 28.65 -10.51
N PRO A 301 -37.11 28.80 -11.69
CA PRO A 301 -36.49 28.42 -12.95
C PRO A 301 -35.16 29.15 -13.10
N ALA A 302 -34.11 28.38 -13.41
CA ALA A 302 -32.78 28.91 -13.61
C ALA A 302 -32.81 30.00 -14.70
N PRO A 303 -32.11 31.13 -14.51
CA PRO A 303 -32.03 32.18 -15.52
C PRO A 303 -31.50 31.60 -16.82
N VAL A 304 -32.12 31.99 -17.93
CA VAL A 304 -31.68 31.61 -19.28
C VAL A 304 -30.21 32.04 -19.43
N PRO A 305 -29.30 31.10 -19.77
CA PRO A 305 -27.90 31.41 -19.95
C PRO A 305 -27.73 32.56 -20.94
N ALA A 306 -26.94 33.57 -20.56
CA ALA A 306 -26.57 34.63 -21.48
C ALA A 306 -25.89 34.02 -22.73
N PRO A 307 -26.09 34.61 -23.92
CA PRO A 307 -25.42 34.16 -25.13
C PRO A 307 -23.91 34.10 -24.89
N ALA A 308 -23.30 32.95 -25.18
CA ALA A 308 -21.87 32.77 -25.04
C ALA A 308 -21.14 33.84 -25.88
N PRO A 309 -20.14 34.53 -25.32
CA PRO A 309 -19.33 35.47 -26.09
C PRO A 309 -18.72 34.75 -27.29
N ALA A 310 -18.68 35.44 -28.43
CA ALA A 310 -18.08 34.90 -29.65
C ALA A 310 -16.67 34.39 -29.35
N PRO A 311 -16.30 33.18 -29.82
CA PRO A 311 -15.00 32.60 -29.54
C PRO A 311 -13.90 33.57 -29.97
N ALA A 312 -12.98 33.85 -29.04
CA ALA A 312 -11.77 34.59 -29.35
C ALA A 312 -11.03 33.90 -30.50
N PRO A 313 -10.40 34.67 -31.42
CA PRO A 313 -9.56 34.08 -32.45
C PRO A 313 -8.52 33.14 -31.79
N PRO A 314 -8.28 31.96 -32.37
CA PRO A 314 -7.36 30.99 -31.80
C PRO A 314 -6.00 31.66 -31.60
N ALA A 315 -5.49 31.59 -30.37
CA ALA A 315 -4.12 32.00 -30.09
C ALA A 315 -3.19 31.19 -31.02
N PRO A 316 -2.13 31.81 -31.58
CA PRO A 316 -1.13 31.06 -32.31
C PRO A 316 -0.61 29.93 -31.41
N PRO A 317 -0.45 28.70 -31.94
CA PRO A 317 0.05 27.61 -31.13
C PRO A 317 1.39 28.01 -30.52
N PRO A 318 1.64 27.70 -29.23
CA PRO A 318 2.97 27.89 -28.67
C PRO A 318 3.96 27.17 -29.57
N VAL A 319 5.09 27.82 -29.86
CA VAL A 319 6.20 27.18 -30.57
C VAL A 319 6.71 26.08 -29.65
N VAL A 320 6.17 24.87 -29.82
CA VAL A 320 6.66 23.68 -29.13
C VAL A 320 8.06 23.47 -29.68
N ARG A 321 9.08 23.79 -28.88
CA ARG A 321 10.44 23.34 -29.18
C ARG A 321 10.38 21.84 -29.31
N ASP A 322 10.89 21.32 -30.42
CA ASP A 322 10.96 19.89 -30.64
C ASP A 322 12.02 19.31 -29.70
N LEU A 323 11.56 18.93 -28.50
CA LEU A 323 12.39 18.39 -27.42
C LEU A 323 13.14 17.13 -27.88
N ARG A 324 12.59 16.39 -28.84
CA ARG A 324 13.26 15.24 -29.44
C ARG A 324 14.50 15.65 -30.22
N THR A 325 14.38 16.68 -31.06
CA THR A 325 15.52 17.23 -31.81
C THR A 325 16.58 17.81 -30.86
N GLU A 326 16.18 18.47 -29.78
CA GLU A 326 17.14 18.94 -28.76
C GLU A 326 17.84 17.79 -28.02
N ALA A 327 17.13 16.70 -27.70
CA ALA A 327 17.68 15.51 -27.06
C ALA A 327 18.64 14.75 -27.98
N GLU A 328 18.28 14.57 -29.25
CA GLU A 328 19.15 13.96 -30.28
C GLU A 328 20.44 14.76 -30.45
N ARG A 329 20.34 16.10 -30.50
CA ARG A 329 21.51 16.99 -30.55
C ARG A 329 22.41 16.81 -29.32
N TRP A 330 21.82 16.72 -28.13
CA TRP A 330 22.58 16.56 -26.88
C TRP A 330 23.28 15.21 -26.79
N LEU A 331 22.63 14.12 -27.22
CA LEU A 331 23.24 12.79 -27.31
C LEU A 331 24.42 12.77 -28.29
N GLN A 332 24.28 13.44 -29.44
CA GLN A 332 25.36 13.59 -30.42
C GLN A 332 26.56 14.33 -29.81
N GLU A 333 26.30 15.42 -29.09
CA GLU A 333 27.36 16.21 -28.43
C GLU A 333 28.11 15.40 -27.37
N LEU A 334 27.41 14.53 -26.63
CA LEU A 334 28.03 13.61 -25.67
C LEU A 334 28.90 12.55 -26.35
N GLN A 335 28.43 11.95 -27.44
CA GLN A 335 29.23 11.01 -28.23
C GLN A 335 30.51 11.66 -28.75
N ASP A 336 30.40 12.84 -29.36
CA ASP A 336 31.55 13.60 -29.88
C ASP A 336 32.55 13.95 -28.77
N ARG A 337 32.04 14.30 -27.58
CA ARG A 337 32.89 14.61 -26.42
C ARG A 337 33.64 13.39 -25.93
N TRP A 338 32.99 12.24 -25.88
CA TRP A 338 33.59 10.98 -25.46
C TRP A 338 34.64 10.49 -26.47
N GLU A 339 34.38 10.60 -27.77
CA GLU A 339 35.35 10.27 -28.82
C GLU A 339 36.59 11.16 -28.78
N ARG A 340 36.43 12.46 -28.55
CA ARG A 340 37.57 13.38 -28.35
C ARG A 340 38.41 12.97 -27.14
N GLU A 341 37.77 12.73 -26.00
CA GLU A 341 38.48 12.32 -24.79
C GLU A 341 39.21 10.98 -24.95
N TRP A 342 38.64 10.05 -25.71
CA TRP A 342 39.28 8.78 -26.03
C TRP A 342 40.48 8.94 -26.97
N GLN A 343 40.35 9.75 -28.02
CA GLN A 343 41.45 10.07 -28.94
C GLN A 343 42.61 10.78 -28.24
N ASP A 344 42.32 11.69 -27.30
CA ASP A 344 43.34 12.40 -26.52
C ASP A 344 44.14 11.42 -25.63
N ARG A 345 43.45 10.50 -24.94
CA ARG A 345 44.12 9.47 -24.11
C ARG A 345 45.03 8.54 -24.94
N ASP A 346 44.65 8.22 -26.16
CA ASP A 346 45.46 7.36 -27.04
C ASP A 346 46.65 8.12 -27.66
N HIS A 347 46.51 9.42 -27.92
CA HIS A 347 47.64 10.28 -28.32
C HIS A 347 48.71 10.37 -27.22
N ASP A 348 48.30 10.42 -25.96
CA ASP A 348 49.22 10.44 -24.81
C ASP A 348 49.93 9.09 -24.59
N ARG A 349 49.32 7.96 -24.97
CA ARG A 349 49.98 6.63 -24.90
C ARG A 349 50.96 6.39 -26.06
N GLY A 350 50.71 6.97 -27.23
CA GLY A 350 51.50 6.73 -28.44
C GLY A 350 52.77 7.57 -28.58
N THR A 351 52.87 8.70 -27.88
CA THR A 351 53.99 9.65 -28.05
C THR A 351 55.04 9.61 -26.93
N GLY A 352 54.90 8.65 -26.00
CA GLY A 352 55.93 8.25 -25.06
C GLY A 352 57.13 7.63 -25.76
N ASN A 353 57.83 8.42 -26.58
CA ASN A 353 59.17 8.13 -27.04
C ASN A 353 60.02 7.93 -25.79
N GLY A 354 60.26 6.65 -25.45
CA GLY A 354 61.10 6.18 -24.36
C GLY A 354 62.56 6.59 -24.52
N TRP A 355 62.83 7.89 -24.56
CA TRP A 355 64.14 8.48 -24.39
C TRP A 355 64.37 8.71 -22.90
N GLY A 356 64.93 7.72 -22.22
CA GLY A 356 65.66 7.95 -20.98
C GLY A 356 65.28 7.05 -19.82
N ARG A 357 66.02 5.96 -19.66
CA ARG A 357 67.21 5.95 -18.79
C ARG A 357 67.90 4.60 -18.89
N GLY A 358 68.85 4.52 -19.82
CA GLY A 358 70.02 3.67 -19.65
C GLY A 358 70.84 4.23 -18.48
N GLY A 359 70.41 3.92 -17.25
CA GLY A 359 71.14 4.21 -16.02
C GLY A 359 71.98 3.01 -15.63
N ARG A 360 73.16 2.92 -16.23
CA ARG A 360 74.35 2.19 -15.79
C ARG A 360 74.41 2.04 -14.26
N TRP A 361 74.26 0.81 -13.76
CA TRP A 361 74.76 0.39 -12.44
C TRP A 361 75.96 -0.51 -12.69
N GLY A 362 77.14 0.09 -12.62
CA GLY A 362 78.41 -0.60 -12.46
C GLY A 362 79.16 0.15 -11.36
N ASP A 363 79.15 -0.43 -10.17
CA ASP A 363 80.23 -0.59 -9.19
C ASP A 363 79.63 -1.06 -7.84
#